data_AF-O28415-F1
#
_entry.id   AF-O28415-F1
#
_cell.length_a   1.000
_cell.length_b   1.000
_cell.length_c   1.000
_cell.angle_alpha   90.00
_cell.angle_beta   90.00
_cell.angle_gamma   90.00
#
_symmetry.space_group_name_H-M   'P 1'
#
loop_
_entity.id
_entity.type
_entity.pdbx_description
1 polymer ?
#
loop_
_entity_poly.entity_id
_entity_poly.type
_entity_poly.pdbx_seq_one_letter_code
_entity_poly.pdbx_strand_id
1 'polypeptide(L)'
;MKFAVIDRKNFTLIHFEIEKPIKPEILKEIEIPSVDTRKGVVISGRGPIWLHCFLAHKYHHTPFVAVYDPRLGAVVVQSHSELREGDVIDVVVEEILKGGVRHV
;
A
#
# COMPACT_ATOMS: atom_id res chain seq x y z
N MET A 1 -3.09 -14.74 0.35
CA MET A 1 -3.16 -13.31 -0.03
C MET A 1 -2.06 -13.09 -1.05
N LYS A 2 -2.33 -12.31 -2.10
CA LYS A 2 -1.32 -12.01 -3.13
C LYS A 2 -1.00 -10.54 -3.11
N PHE A 3 0.23 -10.19 -3.46
CA PHE A 3 0.62 -8.80 -3.65
C PHE A 3 0.95 -8.53 -5.12
N ALA A 4 0.48 -7.38 -5.59
CA ALA A 4 0.99 -6.74 -6.78
C ALA A 4 1.86 -5.56 -6.32
N VAL A 5 3.14 -5.61 -6.68
CA VAL A 5 4.14 -4.61 -6.30
C VAL A 5 4.55 -3.85 -7.53
N ILE A 6 4.25 -2.56 -7.57
CA ILE A 6 4.48 -1.73 -8.76
C ILE A 6 5.26 -0.48 -8.36
N ASP A 7 6.51 -0.42 -8.82
CA ASP A 7 7.34 0.76 -8.63
C ASP A 7 6.89 1.94 -9.50
N ARG A 8 6.89 3.11 -8.87
CA ARG A 8 6.74 4.41 -9.52
C ARG A 8 7.93 5.30 -9.16
N LYS A 9 7.91 6.52 -9.67
CA LYS A 9 8.99 7.49 -9.48
C LYS A 9 9.22 7.80 -8.00
N ASN A 10 8.15 8.11 -7.27
CA ASN A 10 8.21 8.61 -5.89
C ASN A 10 7.70 7.62 -4.83
N PHE A 11 6.97 6.59 -5.26
CA PHE A 11 6.41 5.58 -4.36
C PHE A 11 6.41 4.19 -4.99
N THR A 12 6.23 3.17 -4.16
CA THR A 12 5.90 1.81 -4.60
C THR A 12 4.44 1.53 -4.23
N LEU A 13 3.64 1.08 -5.20
CA LEU A 13 2.28 0.60 -4.94
C LEU A 13 2.36 -0.82 -4.40
N ILE A 14 1.76 -1.05 -3.23
CA ILE A 14 1.51 -2.36 -2.65
C ILE A 14 0.00 -2.61 -2.74
N HIS A 15 -0.40 -3.34 -3.77
CA HIS A 15 -1.80 -3.77 -3.94
C HIS A 15 -1.96 -5.19 -3.41
N PHE A 16 -2.90 -5.41 -2.49
CA PHE A 16 -3.16 -6.75 -1.95
C PHE A 16 -4.54 -7.26 -2.40
N GLU A 17 -4.59 -8.57 -2.65
CA GLU A 17 -5.81 -9.29 -2.99
C GLU A 17 -6.09 -10.42 -2.00
N ILE A 18 -7.32 -10.44 -1.51
CA ILE A 18 -7.84 -11.45 -0.59
C ILE A 18 -8.80 -12.37 -1.36
N GLU A 19 -8.37 -13.61 -1.64
CA GLU A 19 -9.19 -14.59 -2.37
C GLU A 19 -10.26 -15.26 -1.50
N LYS A 20 -10.05 -15.32 -0.19
CA LYS A 20 -10.92 -16.01 0.79
C LYS A 20 -10.99 -15.19 2.07
N PRO A 21 -12.08 -15.26 2.86
CA PRO A 21 -12.17 -14.58 4.15
C PRO A 21 -10.96 -14.89 5.04
N ILE A 22 -10.39 -13.86 5.66
CA ILE A 22 -9.18 -13.97 6.49
C ILE A 22 -9.51 -13.78 7.96
N LYS A 23 -8.71 -14.42 8.82
CA LYS A 23 -8.71 -14.24 10.27
C LYS A 23 -7.41 -13.53 10.71
N PRO A 24 -7.36 -12.89 11.89
CA PRO A 24 -6.18 -12.14 12.34
C PRO A 24 -4.89 -12.94 12.40
N GLU A 25 -4.95 -14.26 12.58
CA GLU A 25 -3.78 -15.14 12.63
C GLU A 25 -2.93 -15.04 11.35
N ILE A 26 -3.56 -14.70 10.21
CA ILE A 26 -2.85 -14.54 8.94
C ILE A 26 -1.71 -13.53 9.06
N LEU A 27 -1.83 -12.51 9.91
CA LEU A 27 -0.80 -11.48 10.09
C LEU A 27 0.58 -12.05 10.47
N LYS A 28 0.61 -13.24 11.08
CA LYS A 28 1.85 -13.95 11.46
C LYS A 28 2.53 -14.64 10.27
N GLU A 29 1.78 -14.86 9.19
CA GLU A 29 2.17 -15.65 8.03
C GLU A 29 2.36 -14.80 6.77
N ILE A 30 1.97 -13.52 6.80
CA ILE A 30 2.14 -12.62 5.65
C ILE A 30 3.62 -12.37 5.40
N GLU A 31 4.11 -12.85 4.26
CA GLU A 31 5.37 -12.39 3.69
C GLU A 31 5.18 -10.96 3.16
N ILE A 32 5.90 -10.02 3.77
CA ILE A 32 5.81 -8.59 3.42
C ILE A 32 6.72 -8.33 2.22
N PRO A 33 6.18 -7.85 1.07
CA PRO A 33 7.03 -7.50 -0.05
C PRO A 33 8.01 -6.38 0.31
N SER A 34 9.27 -6.54 -0.10
CA SER A 34 10.29 -5.50 0.03
C SER A 34 10.02 -4.35 -0.95
N VAL A 35 10.45 -3.15 -0.57
CA VAL A 35 10.29 -1.91 -1.35
C VAL A 35 11.59 -1.10 -1.34
N ASP A 36 11.76 -0.18 -2.29
CA ASP A 36 12.83 0.82 -2.21
C ASP A 36 12.52 1.81 -1.09
N THR A 37 13.25 1.74 0.01
CA THR A 37 13.02 2.54 1.22
C THR A 37 13.28 4.04 1.03
N ARG A 38 13.81 4.46 -0.12
CA ARG A 38 13.94 5.88 -0.49
C ARG A 38 12.65 6.45 -1.09
N LYS A 39 11.66 5.61 -1.35
CA LYS A 39 10.36 5.96 -1.92
C LYS A 39 9.26 5.70 -0.91
N GLY A 40 8.19 6.49 -0.97
CA GLY A 40 7.01 6.23 -0.15
C GLY A 40 6.28 4.95 -0.57
N VAL A 41 5.26 4.57 0.19
CA VAL A 41 4.42 3.42 -0.13
C VAL A 41 2.97 3.84 -0.25
N VAL A 42 2.30 3.38 -1.30
CA VAL A 42 0.84 3.46 -1.43
C VAL A 42 0.27 2.06 -1.22
N ILE A 43 -0.57 1.89 -0.20
CA ILE A 43 -1.26 0.63 0.08
C ILE A 43 -2.63 0.69 -0.57
N SER A 44 -2.99 -0.37 -1.30
CA SER A 44 -4.32 -0.51 -1.89
C SER A 44 -4.80 -1.95 -1.78
N GLY A 45 -6.10 -2.15 -1.80
CA GLY A 45 -6.72 -3.48 -1.71
C GLY A 45 -8.00 -3.41 -0.91
N ARG A 46 -8.87 -4.40 -1.10
CA ARG A 46 -10.12 -4.52 -0.33
C ARG A 46 -9.88 -5.50 0.81
N GLY A 47 -9.89 -5.00 2.04
CA GLY A 47 -9.64 -5.81 3.21
C GLY A 47 -10.03 -5.12 4.51
N PRO A 48 -9.94 -5.84 5.64
CA PRO A 48 -10.27 -5.30 6.95
C PRO A 48 -9.31 -4.18 7.36
N ILE A 49 -9.78 -3.29 8.24
CA ILE A 49 -9.00 -2.12 8.72
C ILE A 49 -7.68 -2.57 9.36
N TRP A 50 -7.70 -3.62 10.18
CA TRP A 50 -6.50 -4.12 10.85
C TRP A 50 -5.41 -4.58 9.89
N LEU A 51 -5.77 -5.03 8.68
CA LEU A 51 -4.79 -5.40 7.66
C LEU A 51 -4.10 -4.17 7.08
N HIS A 52 -4.86 -3.12 6.80
CA HIS A 52 -4.30 -1.84 6.36
C HIS A 52 -3.37 -1.25 7.42
N CYS A 53 -3.79 -1.24 8.70
CA CYS A 53 -2.95 -0.76 9.81
C CYS A 53 -1.66 -1.58 9.94
N PHE A 54 -1.76 -2.91 9.84
CA PHE A 54 -0.60 -3.79 9.88
C PHE A 54 0.38 -3.50 8.74
N LEU A 55 -0.11 -3.41 7.49
CA LEU A 55 0.73 -3.09 6.34
C LEU A 55 1.37 -1.71 6.47
N ALA A 56 0.61 -0.70 6.90
CA ALA A 56 1.14 0.64 7.11
C ALA A 56 2.27 0.63 8.15
N HIS A 57 2.10 -0.10 9.24
CA HIS A 57 3.15 -0.28 10.24
C HIS A 57 4.39 -0.99 9.66
N LYS A 58 4.24 -1.97 8.77
CA LYS A 58 5.40 -2.64 8.14
C LYS A 58 6.19 -1.72 7.22
N TYR A 59 5.55 -0.72 6.62
CA TYR A 59 6.18 0.25 5.73
C TYR A 59 6.50 1.61 6.38
N HIS A 60 6.34 1.75 7.70
CA HIS A 60 6.49 3.02 8.41
C HIS A 60 7.88 3.67 8.27
N HIS A 61 8.91 2.88 7.94
CA HIS A 61 10.29 3.35 7.80
C HIS A 61 10.56 4.01 6.43
N THR A 62 9.56 4.08 5.55
CA THR A 62 9.64 4.79 4.27
C THR A 62 9.30 6.28 4.44
N PRO A 63 9.63 7.17 3.48
CA PRO A 63 9.36 8.61 3.56
C PRO A 63 7.90 8.96 3.86
N PHE A 64 6.95 8.15 3.39
CA PHE A 64 5.55 8.26 3.74
C PHE A 64 4.83 6.95 3.46
N VAL A 65 3.71 6.73 4.13
CA VAL A 65 2.74 5.70 3.78
C VAL A 65 1.40 6.36 3.50
N ALA A 66 0.79 6.01 2.38
CA ALA A 66 -0.54 6.45 2.00
C ALA A 66 -1.46 5.26 1.75
N VAL A 67 -2.75 5.43 2.06
CA VAL A 67 -3.79 4.41 1.82
C VAL A 67 -4.70 4.90 0.70
N TYR A 68 -4.92 4.06 -0.30
CA TYR A 68 -5.75 4.39 -1.45
C TYR A 68 -7.24 4.37 -1.11
N ASP A 69 -7.91 5.51 -1.33
CA ASP A 69 -9.36 5.62 -1.39
C ASP A 69 -9.77 5.95 -2.84
N PRO A 70 -10.54 5.09 -3.53
CA PRO A 70 -10.94 5.31 -4.92
C PRO A 70 -11.68 6.62 -5.21
N ARG A 71 -12.23 7.29 -4.18
CA ARG A 71 -12.96 8.56 -4.33
C ARG A 71 -12.06 9.78 -4.21
N LEU A 72 -10.86 9.63 -3.66
CA LEU A 72 -9.96 10.75 -3.33
C LEU A 72 -8.61 10.63 -4.03
N GLY A 73 -8.01 9.44 -4.04
CA GLY A 73 -6.58 9.22 -4.29
C GLY A 73 -5.94 8.48 -3.13
N ALA A 74 -4.62 8.55 -3.01
CA ALA A 74 -3.91 7.95 -1.87
C ALA A 74 -3.71 8.97 -0.75
N VAL A 75 -4.41 8.76 0.37
CA VAL A 75 -4.36 9.65 1.53
C VAL A 75 -3.17 9.28 2.40
N VAL A 76 -2.26 10.21 2.64
CA VAL A 76 -1.09 10.03 3.51
C VAL A 76 -1.56 9.83 4.95
N VAL A 77 -1.14 8.71 5.56
CA VAL A 77 -1.51 8.34 6.95
C VAL A 77 -0.34 8.42 7.92
N GLN A 78 0.89 8.51 7.40
CA GLN A 78 2.12 8.74 8.16
C GLN A 78 3.19 9.33 7.23
N SER A 79 4.02 10.23 7.73
CA SER A 79 5.15 10.78 6.97
C SER A 79 6.41 11.04 7.80
N HIS A 80 7.55 10.85 7.16
CA HIS A 80 8.89 11.31 7.55
C HIS A 80 9.49 12.24 6.47
N SER A 81 8.61 12.85 5.66
CA SER A 81 8.95 13.70 4.52
C SER A 81 8.20 15.05 4.57
N GLU A 82 8.31 15.84 3.51
CA GLU A 82 7.57 17.11 3.39
C GLU A 82 6.03 16.91 3.27
N LEU A 83 5.57 15.74 2.85
CA LEU A 83 4.14 15.40 2.88
C LEU A 83 3.66 15.26 4.33
N ARG A 84 2.39 15.56 4.57
CA ARG A 84 1.75 15.51 5.90
C ARG A 84 0.58 14.54 5.91
N GLU A 85 0.25 14.05 7.10
CA GLU A 85 -0.98 13.28 7.29
C GLU A 85 -2.20 14.07 6.79
N GLY A 86 -3.00 13.44 5.94
CA GLY A 86 -4.15 14.07 5.29
C GLY A 86 -3.88 14.64 3.89
N ASP A 87 -2.61 14.76 3.47
CA ASP A 87 -2.31 15.08 2.07
C ASP A 87 -2.81 13.95 1.16
N VAL A 88 -3.32 14.32 -0.02
CA VAL A 88 -3.86 13.37 -0.99
C VAL A 88 -2.97 13.33 -2.23
N ILE A 89 -2.38 12.18 -2.50
CA ILE A 89 -1.62 11.92 -3.71
C ILE A 89 -2.60 11.55 -4.81
N ASP A 90 -2.61 12.33 -5.88
CA ASP A 90 -3.44 12.07 -7.06
C ASP A 90 -2.93 10.84 -7.81
N VAL A 91 -3.57 9.70 -7.57
CA VAL A 91 -3.27 8.41 -8.20
C VAL A 91 -4.56 7.67 -8.48
N VAL A 92 -4.61 6.97 -9.61
CA VAL A 92 -5.67 6.02 -9.95
C VAL A 92 -5.07 4.62 -9.98
N VAL A 93 -5.29 3.83 -8.93
CA VAL A 93 -4.64 2.53 -8.75
C VAL A 93 -5.05 1.55 -9.86
N GLU A 94 -6.28 1.63 -10.34
CA GLU A 94 -6.79 0.80 -11.43
C GLU A 94 -6.01 1.04 -12.73
N GLU A 95 -5.56 2.27 -13.00
CA GLU A 95 -4.72 2.59 -14.15
C GLU A 95 -3.30 2.07 -13.97
N ILE A 96 -2.76 2.17 -12.74
CA ILE A 96 -1.44 1.65 -12.39
C ILE A 96 -1.38 0.14 -12.60
N LEU A 97 -2.43 -0.59 -12.19
CA LEU A 97 -2.52 -2.05 -12.32
C LEU A 97 -2.70 -2.50 -13.78
N LYS A 98 -3.40 -1.74 -14.63
CA LYS A 98 -3.56 -2.09 -16.06
C LYS A 98 -2.23 -2.11 -16.83
N GLY A 99 -1.22 -1.38 -16.38
CA GLY A 99 0.09 -1.25 -17.05
C GLY A 99 0.97 -2.51 -17.06
N GLY A 100 0.49 -3.64 -16.53
CA GLY A 100 1.22 -4.90 -16.42
C GLY A 100 1.56 -5.20 -14.95
N VAL A 101 0.86 -6.17 -14.38
CA VAL A 101 1.07 -6.63 -13.00
C VAL A 101 1.97 -7.85 -13.01
N ARG A 102 3.06 -7.82 -12.24
CA ARG A 102 3.69 -9.05 -11.73
C ARG A 102 3.19 -9.26 -10.31
N HIS A 103 2.53 -10.39 -10.08
CA HIS A 103 2.21 -10.83 -8.73
C HIS A 103 3.46 -11.42 -8.09
N VAL A 104 3.67 -11.10 -6.81
CA VAL A 104 4.60 -11.77 -5.91
C VAL A 104 3.83 -12.40 -4.77
#